data_AF-A0ABD5QEB3-F1
#
_entry.id   AF-A0ABD5QEB3-F1
#
_cell.length_a   1.000
_cell.length_b   1.000
_cell.length_c   1.000
_cell.angle_alpha   90.00
_cell.angle_beta   90.00
_cell.angle_gamma   90.00
#
_symmetry.space_group_name_H-M   'P 1'
#
loop_
_entity.id
_entity.type
_entity.pdbx_description
1 polymer ?
#
loop_
_entity_poly.entity_id
_entity_poly.type
_entity_poly.pdbx_seq_one_letter_code
_entity_poly.pdbx_strand_id
1 'polypeptide(L)' 'MGDDADRTPSREENSRSGLTPKQRLGTANPRLLDACIATIHDLETLQECVAYENQHEQRVPILEMLARRAEELREEDES' A
#
# COMPACT_ATOMS: atom_id res chain seq x y z
N MET A 1 -1.59 32.56 29.25
CA MET A 1 -0.38 31.73 29.10
C MET A 1 -0.78 30.31 29.41
N GLY A 2 -0.79 29.34 28.50
CA GLY A 2 -0.30 29.24 27.13
C GLY A 2 -0.35 27.75 26.83
N ASP A 3 -0.98 27.41 25.70
CA ASP A 3 -0.71 26.28 24.82
C ASP A 3 -0.34 24.93 25.44
N ASP A 4 -1.27 23.97 25.39
CA ASP A 4 -1.02 22.63 24.83
C ASP A 4 -2.38 21.92 24.61
N ALA A 5 -3.26 22.60 23.85
CA ALA A 5 -4.29 21.90 23.11
C ALA A 5 -3.60 21.35 21.85
N ASP A 6 -3.96 20.11 21.51
CA ASP A 6 -3.49 19.38 20.33
C ASP A 6 -2.22 18.53 20.51
N ARG A 7 -2.41 17.41 21.22
CA ARG A 7 -1.70 16.19 20.87
C ARG A 7 -2.71 15.09 20.55
N THR A 8 -3.53 15.37 19.54
CA THR A 8 -4.17 14.31 18.80
C THR A 8 -3.04 13.60 18.04
N PRO A 9 -2.73 12.30 18.28
CA PRO A 9 -1.98 11.57 17.28
C PRO A 9 -2.92 11.51 16.09
N SER A 10 -2.58 12.23 15.02
CA SER A 10 -3.31 12.28 13.76
C SER A 10 -3.87 10.91 13.43
N ARG A 11 -5.16 10.75 13.71
CA ARG A 11 -5.98 9.64 13.26
C ARG A 11 -6.30 9.90 11.80
N GLU A 12 -5.25 9.95 11.01
CA GLU A 12 -5.28 9.83 9.56
C GLU A 12 -5.01 8.37 9.17
N GLU A 13 -5.36 7.43 10.06
CA GLU A 13 -5.99 6.19 9.60
C GLU A 13 -7.37 6.56 9.05
N ASN A 14 -7.71 6.10 7.84
CA ASN A 14 -9.08 5.86 7.35
C ASN A 14 -9.55 6.65 6.11
N SER A 15 -8.80 6.61 5.00
CA SER A 15 -9.42 6.75 3.66
C SER A 15 -8.71 5.99 2.52
N ARG A 16 -7.60 5.30 2.79
CA ARG A 16 -6.92 4.41 1.84
C ARG A 16 -6.97 3.03 2.46
N SER A 17 -7.61 2.07 1.77
CA SER A 17 -7.80 0.67 2.14
C SER A 17 -6.91 0.23 3.33
N GLY A 18 -7.50 0.07 4.52
CA GLY A 18 -6.82 0.09 5.84
C GLY A 18 -5.84 -1.04 6.19
N LEU A 19 -5.17 -1.62 5.20
CA LEU A 19 -4.11 -2.60 5.38
C LEU A 19 -2.74 -1.95 5.18
N THR A 20 -1.86 -2.11 6.17
CA THR A 20 -0.44 -1.74 6.07
C THR A 20 0.29 -2.55 4.99
N PRO A 21 1.43 -2.07 4.45
CA PRO A 21 2.25 -2.84 3.51
C PRO A 21 2.57 -4.25 4.00
N LYS A 22 2.91 -4.39 5.29
CA LYS A 22 3.16 -5.69 5.93
C LYS A 22 1.95 -6.61 5.93
N GLN A 23 0.74 -6.08 6.19
CA GLN A 23 -0.47 -6.89 6.18
C GLN A 23 -0.85 -7.35 4.77
N ARG A 24 -0.58 -6.53 3.75
CA ARG A 24 -0.82 -6.88 2.35
C ARG A 24 0.18 -7.93 1.84
N LEU A 25 1.45 -7.72 2.14
CA LEU A 25 2.56 -8.49 1.55
C LEU A 25 3.06 -9.65 2.43
N GLY A 26 2.63 -9.72 3.69
CA GLY A 26 3.11 -10.72 4.66
C GLY A 26 2.61 -12.15 4.41
N THR A 27 1.73 -12.37 3.43
CA THR A 27 1.26 -13.70 3.06
C THR A 27 2.11 -14.31 1.95
N ALA A 28 2.41 -15.60 2.07
CA ALA A 28 3.07 -16.38 1.02
C ALA A 28 2.07 -16.95 0.00
N ASN A 29 0.76 -16.76 0.21
CA ASN A 29 -0.26 -17.28 -0.69
C ASN A 29 -0.47 -16.31 -1.88
N PRO A 30 -0.16 -16.72 -3.12
CA PRO A 30 -0.20 -15.84 -4.28
C PRO A 30 -1.62 -15.32 -4.59
N ARG A 31 -2.67 -16.09 -4.30
CA ARG A 31 -4.06 -15.63 -4.52
C ARG A 31 -4.47 -14.53 -3.54
N LEU A 32 -3.98 -14.61 -2.31
CA LEU A 32 -4.24 -13.58 -1.30
C LEU A 32 -3.41 -12.33 -1.58
N LEU A 33 -2.16 -12.46 -2.03
CA LEU A 33 -1.36 -11.33 -2.49
C LEU A 33 -2.06 -10.58 -3.62
N ASP A 34 -2.54 -11.28 -4.64
CA ASP A 34 -3.22 -10.68 -5.78
C ASP A 34 -4.48 -9.92 -5.34
N ALA A 35 -5.31 -10.55 -4.51
CA ALA A 35 -6.49 -9.89 -3.92
C ALA A 35 -6.11 -8.67 -3.07
N CYS A 36 -5.09 -8.77 -2.22
CA CYS A 36 -4.63 -7.65 -1.39
C CYS A 36 -4.07 -6.50 -2.22
N ILE A 37 -3.36 -6.78 -3.30
CA ILE A 37 -2.80 -5.77 -4.22
C ILE A 37 -3.91 -5.12 -5.05
N ALA A 38 -4.89 -5.88 -5.51
CA ALA A 38 -6.04 -5.36 -6.28
C ALA A 38 -6.88 -4.33 -5.50
N THR A 39 -6.90 -4.41 -4.17
CA THR A 39 -7.58 -3.41 -3.31
C THR A 39 -6.78 -2.11 -3.11
N ILE A 40 -5.61 -1.97 -3.74
CA ILE A 40 -4.85 -0.73 -3.76
C ILE A 40 -5.40 0.15 -4.88
N HIS A 41 -5.87 1.34 -4.52
CA HIS A 41 -6.55 2.27 -5.43
C HIS A 41 -5.77 3.57 -5.65
N ASP A 42 -4.56 3.67 -5.10
CA ASP A 42 -3.73 4.87 -5.19
C ASP A 42 -2.24 4.50 -5.30
N LEU A 43 -1.50 5.32 -6.07
CA LEU A 43 -0.07 5.10 -6.30
C LEU A 43 0.77 5.28 -5.04
N GLU A 44 0.33 6.09 -4.07
CA GLU A 44 1.04 6.32 -2.81
C GLU A 44 1.15 5.00 -2.01
N THR A 45 0.03 4.32 -1.80
CA THR A 45 -0.02 3.02 -1.10
C THR A 45 0.76 1.93 -1.86
N LEU A 46 0.76 1.95 -3.20
CA LEU A 46 1.61 1.05 -4.00
C LEU A 46 3.10 1.31 -3.75
N GLN A 47 3.51 2.58 -3.72
CA GLN A 47 4.91 2.94 -3.47
C GLN A 47 5.35 2.49 -2.07
N GLU A 48 4.50 2.64 -1.05
CA GLU A 48 4.78 2.10 0.29
C GLU A 48 4.95 0.58 0.28
N CYS A 49 4.13 -0.14 -0.49
CA CYS A 49 4.25 -1.59 -0.65
C CYS A 49 5.57 -1.98 -1.36
N VAL A 50 5.96 -1.24 -2.40
CA VAL A 50 7.24 -1.46 -3.10
C VAL A 50 8.42 -1.18 -2.17
N ALA A 51 8.38 -0.09 -1.41
CA ALA A 51 9.44 0.27 -0.46
C ALA A 51 9.56 -0.77 0.65
N TYR A 52 8.45 -1.28 1.17
CA TYR A 52 8.43 -2.37 2.14
C TYR A 52 9.05 -3.64 1.54
N GLU A 53 8.62 -4.07 0.36
CA GLU A 53 9.15 -5.29 -0.27
C GLU A 53 10.65 -5.19 -0.53
N ASN A 54 11.11 -4.02 -1.00
CA ASN A 54 12.53 -3.76 -1.27
C ASN A 54 13.41 -3.76 -0.02
N GLN A 55 12.88 -3.43 1.15
CA GLN A 55 13.61 -3.42 2.42
C GLN A 55 13.62 -4.78 3.14
N HIS A 56 12.73 -5.69 2.74
CA HIS A 56 12.49 -6.94 3.45
C HIS A 56 12.99 -8.16 2.67
N GLU A 57 12.15 -8.72 1.80
CA GLU A 57 12.43 -10.00 1.14
C GLU A 57 12.79 -9.85 -0.35
N GLN A 58 12.52 -8.69 -0.94
CA GLN A 58 12.81 -8.38 -2.34
C GLN A 58 12.26 -9.44 -3.32
N ARG A 59 11.05 -9.94 -3.04
CA ARG A 59 10.42 -10.98 -3.84
C ARG A 59 10.04 -10.41 -5.20
N VAL A 60 10.84 -10.74 -6.21
CA VAL A 60 10.61 -10.37 -7.63
C VAL A 60 9.15 -10.57 -8.07
N PRO A 61 8.48 -11.73 -7.84
CA PRO A 61 7.10 -11.89 -8.29
C PRO A 61 6.13 -10.91 -7.65
N ILE A 62 6.38 -10.45 -6.42
CA ILE A 62 5.54 -9.45 -5.75
C ILE A 62 5.77 -8.06 -6.34
N LEU A 63 7.03 -7.72 -6.61
CA LEU A 63 7.38 -6.45 -7.26
C LEU A 63 6.75 -6.36 -8.66
N GLU A 64 6.70 -7.47 -9.41
CA GLU A 64 6.01 -7.53 -10.70
C GLU A 64 4.49 -7.32 -10.56
N MET A 65 3.86 -7.93 -9.55
CA MET A 65 2.43 -7.71 -9.28
C MET A 65 2.12 -6.26 -8.89
N LEU A 66 2.97 -5.64 -8.08
CA LEU A 66 2.85 -4.23 -7.70
C LEU A 66 3.05 -3.31 -8.91
N ALA A 67 4.00 -3.63 -9.80
CA ALA A 67 4.22 -2.89 -11.04
C ALA A 67 3.03 -2.99 -11.99
N ARG A 68 2.43 -4.18 -12.14
CA ARG A 68 1.22 -4.36 -12.95
C ARG A 68 0.06 -3.52 -12.41
N ARG A 69 -0.16 -3.54 -11.09
CA ARG A 69 -1.22 -2.73 -10.47
C ARG A 69 -0.96 -1.22 -10.63
N ALA A 70 0.30 -0.79 -10.63
CA ALA A 70 0.64 0.62 -10.88
C ALA A 70 0.28 1.06 -12.30
N GLU A 71 0.45 0.18 -13.28
CA GLU A 71 0.06 0.45 -14.66
C GLU A 71 -1.46 0.50 -14.80
N GLU A 72 -2.17 -0.47 -14.24
CA GLU A 72 -3.64 -0.49 -14.20
C GLU A 72 -4.20 0.83 -13.63
N LEU A 73 -3.66 1.32 -12.50
CA LEU A 73 -4.11 2.57 -11.91
C LEU A 73 -3.88 3.79 -12.81
N ARG A 74 -2.81 3.80 -13.61
CA ARG A 74 -2.55 4.90 -14.56
C ARG A 74 -3.55 4.86 -15.70
N GLU A 75 -3.82 3.68 -16.25
CA GLU A 75 -4.84 3.49 -17.27
C GLU A 75 -6.25 3.86 -16.76
N GLU A 76 -6.56 3.53 -15.50
CA GLU A 76 -7.81 3.90 -14.82
C GLU A 76 -7.95 5.42 -14.63
N ASP A 77 -6.87 6.15 -14.34
CA ASP A 77 -6.85 7.62 -14.20
C ASP A 77 -7.03 8.35 -15.55
N GLU A 78 -6.63 7.71 -16.65
CA GLU A 78 -6.73 8.25 -18.02
C GLU A 78 -8.07 7.98 -18.72
N SER A 79 -9.00 7.24 -18.06
CA SER A 79 -10.25 6.73 -18.63
C SER A 79 -11.52 7.55 -18.35
#